data_AF-A0A8X7C0X1-F1
#
_entry.id   AF-A0A8X7C0X1-F1
#
_cell.length_a   1.000
_cell.length_b   1.000
_cell.length_c   1.000
_cell.angle_alpha   90.00
_cell.angle_beta   90.00
_cell.angle_gamma   90.00
#
_symmetry.space_group_name_H-M   'P 1'
#
loop_
_entity.id
_entity.type
_entity.pdbx_description
1 polymer ?
#
loop_
_entity_poly.entity_id
_entity_poly.type
_entity_poly.pdbx_seq_one_letter_code
_entity_poly.pdbx_strand_id
1 'polypeptide(L)'
;MTMLLILLNERFGREEIVVNAHMSILLNLYPVKDSNNVIGLRKLYDICKIQIRSLESLNVTFGMYGHLLQPILLKLLPEDLDLDFNRKQLGKKEGSTFDVMELLQFLKAEIECRESTHLLSSLGE
;
A
#
# COMPACT_ATOMS: atom_id res chain seq x y z
N MET A 1 12.10 39.62 3.86
CA MET A 1 11.16 38.64 3.26
C MET A 1 11.65 37.19 3.45
N THR A 2 12.95 36.90 3.28
CA THR A 2 13.55 35.56 3.47
C THR A 2 13.55 35.04 4.91
N MET A 3 13.78 35.90 5.91
CA MET A 3 13.82 35.50 7.33
C MET A 3 12.49 34.97 7.87
N LEU A 4 11.35 35.47 7.38
CA LEU A 4 10.02 34.97 7.76
C LEU A 4 9.76 33.57 7.20
N LEU A 5 10.22 33.29 5.98
CA LEU A 5 10.15 31.98 5.35
C LEU A 5 10.99 30.94 6.10
N ILE A 6 12.19 31.32 6.56
CA ILE A 6 13.06 30.45 7.37
C ILE A 6 12.40 30.16 8.72
N LEU A 7 11.90 31.16 9.45
CA LEU A 7 11.24 30.96 10.73
C LEU A 7 9.96 30.12 10.61
N LEU A 8 9.18 30.31 9.54
CA LEU A 8 8.02 29.48 9.25
C LEU A 8 8.44 28.04 8.92
N ASN A 9 9.50 27.83 8.14
CA ASN A 9 10.02 26.49 7.84
C ASN A 9 10.63 25.80 9.07
N GLU A 10 11.30 26.52 9.97
CA GLU A 10 11.80 25.96 11.23
C GLU A 10 10.67 25.62 12.21
N ARG A 11 9.57 26.40 12.20
CA ARG A 11 8.41 26.18 13.10
C ARG A 11 7.40 25.19 12.56
N PHE A 12 7.22 25.13 11.24
CA PHE A 12 6.16 24.39 10.55
C PHE A 12 6.66 23.45 9.44
N GLY A 13 7.90 23.58 8.97
CA GLY A 13 8.53 22.74 7.95
C GLY A 13 9.01 21.38 8.46
N ARG A 14 8.26 20.78 9.39
CA ARG A 14 8.48 19.40 9.85
C ARG A 14 7.89 18.38 8.87
N GLU A 15 7.81 18.72 7.60
CA GLU A 15 7.31 17.82 6.55
C GLU A 15 8.13 16.55 6.51
N GLU A 16 9.46 16.64 6.66
CA GLU A 16 10.35 15.48 6.71
C GLU A 16 10.01 14.52 7.87
N ILE A 17 9.65 15.05 9.05
CA ILE A 17 9.24 14.22 10.19
C ILE A 17 7.92 13.49 9.89
N VAL A 18 6.97 14.17 9.25
CA VAL A 18 5.68 13.59 8.87
C VAL A 18 5.86 12.54 7.77
N VAL A 19 6.68 12.84 6.75
CA VAL A 19 7.07 11.88 5.70
C VAL A 19 7.71 10.65 6.32
N ASN A 20 8.68 10.83 7.23
CA ASN A 20 9.34 9.71 7.92
C ASN A 20 8.37 8.89 8.77
N ALA A 21 7.37 9.52 9.39
CA ALA A 21 6.33 8.80 10.13
C ALA A 21 5.49 7.90 9.19
N HIS A 22 5.02 8.44 8.07
CA HIS A 22 4.26 7.67 7.08
C HIS A 22 5.09 6.52 6.46
N MET A 23 6.35 6.78 6.13
CA MET A 23 7.28 5.76 5.63
C MET A 23 7.55 4.69 6.69
N SER A 24 7.77 5.07 7.95
CA SER A 24 7.98 4.15 9.05
C SER A 24 6.78 3.21 9.24
N ILE A 25 5.56 3.72 9.13
CA ILE A 25 4.35 2.89 9.19
C ILE A 25 4.37 1.83 8.09
N LEU A 26 4.64 2.23 6.84
CA LEU A 26 4.69 1.31 5.69
C LEU A 26 5.76 0.22 5.85
N LEU A 27 6.93 0.58 6.38
CA LEU A 27 8.05 -0.35 6.56
C LEU A 27 7.87 -1.31 7.74
N ASN A 28 7.05 -0.95 8.73
CA ASN A 28 6.81 -1.74 9.93
C ASN A 28 5.44 -2.43 9.94
N LEU A 29 4.81 -2.58 8.77
CA LEU A 29 3.58 -3.36 8.63
C LEU A 29 3.82 -4.84 8.96
N TYR A 30 2.80 -5.49 9.51
CA TYR A 30 2.85 -6.91 9.84
C TYR A 30 2.31 -7.76 8.70
N PRO A 31 2.95 -8.91 8.41
CA PRO A 31 2.50 -9.80 7.35
C PRO A 31 1.17 -10.46 7.73
N VAL A 32 0.29 -10.60 6.73
CA VAL A 32 -0.92 -11.40 6.81
C VAL A 32 -0.57 -12.77 6.24
N LYS A 33 -0.60 -13.81 7.09
CA LYS A 33 -0.17 -15.18 6.69
C LYS A 33 -1.27 -16.02 6.05
N ASP A 34 -2.52 -15.74 6.41
CA ASP A 34 -3.69 -16.50 5.98
C ASP A 34 -4.52 -15.66 5.02
N SER A 35 -4.76 -16.16 3.81
CA SER A 35 -5.56 -15.48 2.80
C SER A 35 -7.06 -15.49 3.10
N ASN A 36 -7.51 -16.28 4.07
CA ASN A 36 -8.87 -16.23 4.62
C ASN A 36 -9.03 -15.14 5.69
N ASN A 37 -7.93 -14.55 6.18
CA ASN A 37 -7.99 -13.41 7.09
C ASN A 37 -8.32 -12.12 6.32
N VAL A 38 -9.55 -12.04 5.80
CA VAL A 38 -10.07 -10.92 5.01
C VAL A 38 -9.96 -9.61 5.79
N ILE A 39 -10.21 -9.63 7.11
CA ILE A 39 -10.09 -8.47 7.99
C ILE A 39 -8.63 -7.97 8.04
N GLY A 40 -7.67 -8.89 8.14
CA GLY A 40 -6.24 -8.59 8.10
C GLY A 40 -5.81 -7.98 6.77
N LEU A 41 -6.23 -8.59 5.66
CA LEU A 41 -5.96 -8.08 4.31
C LEU A 41 -6.57 -6.68 4.10
N ARG A 42 -7.81 -6.47 4.56
CA ARG A 42 -8.49 -5.17 4.53
C ARG A 42 -7.71 -4.10 5.29
N LYS A 43 -7.29 -4.39 6.53
CA LYS A 43 -6.47 -3.48 7.33
C LYS A 43 -5.14 -3.15 6.65
N LEU A 44 -4.46 -4.16 6.11
CA LEU A 44 -3.21 -3.99 5.38
C LEU A 44 -3.41 -3.03 4.19
N TYR A 45 -4.42 -3.29 3.35
CA TYR A 45 -4.77 -2.46 2.21
C TYR A 45 -5.07 -1.01 2.61
N ASP A 46 -5.93 -0.82 3.61
CA ASP A 46 -6.37 0.52 4.04
C ASP A 46 -5.19 1.34 4.59
N ILE A 47 -4.32 0.73 5.41
CA ILE A 47 -3.15 1.42 5.94
C ILE A 47 -2.22 1.81 4.78
N CYS A 48 -1.86 0.87 3.90
CA CYS A 48 -1.01 1.16 2.74
C CYS A 48 -1.55 2.33 1.91
N LYS A 49 -2.84 2.28 1.57
CA LYS A 49 -3.51 3.31 0.77
C LYS A 49 -3.50 4.66 1.46
N ILE A 50 -3.77 4.72 2.76
CA ILE A 50 -3.75 5.97 3.53
C ILE A 50 -2.35 6.56 3.55
N GLN A 51 -1.32 5.76 3.86
CA GLN A 51 0.05 6.27 3.94
C GLN A 51 0.55 6.77 2.59
N ILE A 52 0.31 6.02 1.50
CA ILE A 52 0.72 6.42 0.14
C ILE A 52 0.05 7.74 -0.26
N ARG A 53 -1.26 7.90 -0.03
CA ARG A 53 -1.96 9.16 -0.33
C ARG A 53 -1.48 10.32 0.53
N SER A 54 -1.12 10.05 1.79
CA SER A 54 -0.57 11.07 2.69
C SER A 54 0.80 11.55 2.19
N LEU A 55 1.66 10.61 1.76
CA LEU A 55 2.95 10.91 1.14
C LEU A 55 2.80 11.71 -0.15
N GLU A 56 1.85 11.33 -1.02
CA GLU A 56 1.55 12.10 -2.24
C GLU A 56 1.12 13.54 -1.94
N SER A 57 0.31 13.75 -0.88
CA SER A 57 -0.11 15.09 -0.45
C SER A 57 1.04 15.96 0.07
N LEU A 58 2.15 15.32 0.47
CA LEU A 58 3.41 15.95 0.90
C LEU A 58 4.42 16.06 -0.26
N ASN A 59 3.97 15.90 -1.51
CA ASN A 59 4.80 15.88 -2.73
C ASN A 59 5.85 14.76 -2.78
N VAL A 60 5.74 13.74 -1.92
CA VAL A 60 6.57 12.53 -2.00
C VAL A 60 5.88 11.57 -2.96
N THR A 61 6.29 11.64 -4.23
CA THR A 61 5.68 10.81 -5.28
C THR A 61 6.14 9.37 -5.18
N PHE A 62 5.27 8.45 -5.59
CA PHE A 62 5.57 7.03 -5.58
C PHE A 62 6.85 6.67 -6.36
N GLY A 63 7.17 7.38 -7.44
CA GLY A 63 8.41 7.17 -8.19
C GLY A 63 9.69 7.33 -7.37
N MET A 64 9.64 8.01 -6.22
CA MET A 64 10.79 8.24 -5.35
C MET A 64 11.10 7.05 -4.42
N TYR A 65 10.10 6.23 -4.06
CA TYR A 65 10.24 5.17 -3.07
C TYR A 65 9.62 3.82 -3.49
N GLY A 66 8.92 3.81 -4.62
CA GLY A 66 8.06 2.70 -5.02
C GLY A 66 8.79 1.40 -5.30
N HIS A 67 9.98 1.49 -5.89
CA HIS A 67 10.84 0.33 -6.18
C HIS A 67 11.33 -0.36 -4.89
N LEU A 68 11.48 0.40 -3.80
CA LEU A 68 11.82 -0.15 -2.49
C LEU A 68 10.59 -0.75 -1.80
N LEU A 69 9.46 -0.07 -1.87
CA LEU A 69 8.25 -0.46 -1.16
C LEU A 69 7.60 -1.72 -1.75
N GLN A 70 7.65 -1.88 -3.07
CA GLN A 70 7.07 -3.03 -3.77
C GLN A 70 7.46 -4.40 -3.18
N PRO A 71 8.76 -4.78 -3.13
CA PRO A 71 9.14 -6.11 -2.64
C PRO A 71 8.84 -6.29 -1.15
N ILE A 72 8.72 -5.20 -0.39
CA ILE A 72 8.32 -5.24 1.01
C ILE A 72 6.83 -5.57 1.10
N LEU A 73 5.98 -4.88 0.35
CA LEU A 73 4.54 -5.13 0.36
C LEU A 73 4.19 -6.55 -0.10
N LEU A 74 4.89 -7.10 -1.10
CA LEU A 74 4.66 -8.48 -1.54
C LEU A 74 4.94 -9.50 -0.43
N LYS A 75 6.00 -9.29 0.36
CA LYS A 75 6.33 -10.15 1.52
C LYS A 75 5.33 -10.07 2.67
N LEU A 76 4.45 -9.07 2.67
CA LEU A 76 3.39 -8.95 3.68
C LEU A 76 2.15 -9.75 3.32
N LEU A 77 2.06 -10.24 2.07
CA LEU A 77 0.92 -10.99 1.60
C LEU A 77 1.07 -12.49 1.91
N PRO A 78 -0.06 -13.22 2.01
CA PRO A 78 -0.08 -14.68 1.94
C PRO A 78 0.56 -15.17 0.63
N GLU A 79 1.20 -16.34 0.70
CA GLU A 79 1.96 -16.92 -0.43
C GLU A 79 1.10 -17.12 -1.68
N ASP A 80 -0.14 -17.56 -1.52
CA ASP A 80 -1.09 -17.74 -2.63
C ASP A 80 -1.39 -16.42 -3.34
N LEU A 81 -1.59 -15.33 -2.61
CA LEU A 81 -1.84 -14.01 -3.19
C LEU A 81 -0.60 -13.42 -3.88
N ASP A 82 0.59 -13.62 -3.32
CA ASP A 82 1.85 -13.22 -3.94
C ASP A 82 2.04 -13.97 -5.27
N LEU A 83 1.84 -15.31 -5.27
CA LEU A 83 1.95 -16.13 -6.47
C LEU A 83 0.95 -15.74 -7.57
N ASP A 84 -0.31 -15.52 -7.21
CA ASP A 84 -1.36 -15.14 -8.17
C ASP A 84 -1.08 -13.79 -8.80
N PHE A 85 -0.61 -12.84 -7.99
CA PHE A 85 -0.23 -11.54 -8.48
C PHE A 85 1.00 -11.59 -9.39
N ASN A 86 2.05 -12.33 -9.02
CA ASN A 86 3.21 -12.53 -9.91
C ASN A 86 2.83 -13.20 -11.23
N ARG A 87 1.92 -14.20 -11.20
CA ARG A 87 1.40 -14.85 -12.41
C ARG A 87 0.70 -13.84 -13.33
N LYS A 88 -0.06 -12.91 -12.77
CA LYS A 88 -0.73 -11.83 -13.53
C LYS A 88 0.29 -10.89 -14.18
N GLN A 89 1.42 -10.64 -13.54
CA GLN A 89 2.48 -9.78 -14.08
C GLN A 89 3.27 -10.45 -15.20
N LEU A 90 3.42 -11.79 -15.20
CA LEU A 90 4.07 -12.53 -16.32
C LEU A 90 3.36 -12.37 -17.66
N GLY A 91 2.06 -12.05 -17.66
CA GLY A 91 1.28 -11.77 -18.88
C GLY A 91 1.51 -10.38 -19.47
N LYS A 92 2.30 -9.51 -18.81
CA LYS A 92 2.59 -8.16 -19.30
C LYS A 92 3.77 -8.17 -20.29
N LYS A 93 3.71 -7.25 -21.26
CA LYS A 93 4.82 -7.02 -22.19
C LYS A 93 6.08 -6.65 -21.41
N GLU A 94 7.19 -7.28 -21.80
CA GLU A 94 8.53 -6.92 -21.31
C GLU A 94 8.75 -5.41 -21.42
N GLY A 95 9.18 -4.79 -20.32
CA GLY A 95 9.39 -3.33 -20.22
C GLY A 95 8.28 -2.53 -19.55
N SER A 96 7.15 -3.16 -19.17
CA SER A 96 6.16 -2.50 -18.30
C SER A 96 6.72 -2.38 -16.89
N THR A 97 6.91 -1.16 -16.39
CA THR A 97 7.32 -0.95 -15.00
C THR A 97 6.20 -1.38 -14.07
N PHE A 98 6.54 -2.24 -13.13
CA PHE A 98 5.63 -2.62 -12.06
C PHE A 98 5.20 -1.39 -11.26
N ASP A 99 3.91 -1.27 -10.99
CA ASP A 99 3.35 -0.19 -10.17
C ASP A 99 2.66 -0.76 -8.92
N VAL A 100 2.99 -0.26 -7.72
CA VAL A 100 2.32 -0.68 -6.46
C VAL A 100 0.84 -0.34 -6.48
N MET A 101 0.41 0.63 -7.28
CA MET A 101 -1.02 0.89 -7.48
C MET A 101 -1.71 -0.32 -8.11
N GLU A 102 -1.03 -1.07 -8.99
CA GLU A 102 -1.55 -2.33 -9.54
C GLU A 102 -1.65 -3.42 -8.47
N LEU A 103 -0.67 -3.48 -7.56
CA LEU A 103 -0.72 -4.40 -6.42
C LEU A 103 -1.87 -4.06 -5.48
N LEU A 104 -2.06 -2.78 -5.15
CA LEU A 104 -3.18 -2.32 -4.33
C LEU A 104 -4.52 -2.57 -5.02
N GLN A 105 -4.60 -2.38 -6.34
CA GLN A 105 -5.82 -2.66 -7.10
C GLN A 105 -6.14 -4.16 -7.14
N PHE A 106 -5.12 -5.00 -7.33
CA PHE A 106 -5.24 -6.44 -7.23
C PHE A 106 -5.76 -6.86 -5.84
N LEU A 107 -5.08 -6.41 -4.78
CA LEU A 107 -5.43 -6.75 -3.41
C LEU A 107 -6.85 -6.30 -3.07
N LYS A 108 -7.25 -5.09 -3.50
CA LYS A 108 -8.61 -4.58 -3.32
C LYS A 108 -9.65 -5.51 -3.94
N ALA A 109 -9.46 -5.90 -5.21
CA ALA A 109 -10.39 -6.79 -5.90
C ALA A 109 -10.50 -8.15 -5.20
N GLU A 110 -9.37 -8.68 -4.73
CA GLU A 110 -9.27 -9.96 -4.06
C GLU A 110 -10.00 -9.98 -2.70
N ILE A 111 -9.93 -8.86 -1.97
CA ILE A 111 -10.68 -8.63 -0.73
C ILE A 111 -12.19 -8.52 -1.02
N GLU A 112 -12.59 -7.68 -1.99
CA GLU A 112 -14.00 -7.47 -2.34
C GLU A 112 -14.68 -8.78 -2.80
N CYS A 113 -13.98 -9.62 -3.55
CA CYS A 113 -14.45 -10.95 -3.94
C CYS A 113 -14.72 -11.87 -2.74
N ARG A 114 -13.80 -11.91 -1.76
CA ARG A 114 -13.95 -12.73 -0.55
C ARG A 114 -15.10 -12.26 0.33
N GLU A 115 -15.21 -10.94 0.53
CA GLU A 115 -16.31 -10.37 1.30
C GLU A 115 -17.66 -10.65 0.66
N SER A 116 -17.76 -10.51 -0.66
CA SER A 116 -18.98 -10.82 -1.40
C SER A 116 -19.38 -12.29 -1.24
N THR A 117 -18.42 -13.20 -1.28
CA THR A 117 -18.67 -14.64 -1.09
C THR A 117 -19.16 -14.93 0.33
N HIS A 118 -18.59 -14.28 1.34
CA HIS A 118 -18.98 -14.44 2.74
C HIS A 118 -20.38 -13.84 3.05
N LEU A 119 -20.76 -12.78 2.35
CA LEU A 119 -22.13 -12.23 2.41
C LEU A 119 -23.13 -13.19 1.76
N LEU A 120 -22.80 -13.78 0.61
CA LEU A 120 -23.68 -14.74 -0.06
C LEU A 120 -23.87 -16.02 0.76
N SER A 121 -22.83 -16.51 1.45
CA SER A 121 -22.96 -17.71 2.31
C SER A 121 -23.83 -17.48 3.54
N SER A 122 -23.93 -16.23 4.05
CA SER A 122 -24.74 -15.90 5.24
C SER A 122 -26.20 -15.56 4.92
N LEU A 123 -26.57 -15.39 3.64
CA LEU A 123 -27.95 -15.17 3.19
C LEU A 123 -28.66 -16.47 2.78
N GLY A 124 -27.91 -17.59 2.70
CA GLY A 124 -28.43 -18.91 2.33
C GLY A 124 -28.79 -19.80 3.53
N GLU A 125 -28.66 -19.30 4.75
CA GLU A 125 -29.08 -19.93 6.02
C GLU A 125 -30.35 -19.27 6.56
#